data_AF-A0A453ABH3-F1
#
_entry.id   AF-A0A453ABH3-F1
#
_cell.length_a   1.000
_cell.length_b   1.000
_cell.length_c   1.000
_cell.angle_alpha   90.00
_cell.angle_beta   90.00
_cell.angle_gamma   90.00
#
_symmetry.space_group_name_H-M   'P 1'
#
loop_
_entity.id
_entity.type
_entity.pdbx_description
1 polymer ?
#
loop_
_entity_poly.entity_id
_entity_poly.type
_entity_poly.pdbx_seq_one_letter_code
_entity_poly.pdbx_strand_id
1 'polypeptide(L)'
;AFAVIANSPLRIDLSCVLDHVVSELTAFLRKANRALRQATLGTLNSLVVTYGSQIGSSSYETILAELSTLISDGDLHMAALALELCCTIMVDRRSVKNVGLAVKQKVLPEALTLIRSALLQGQALQVYIFVFKYKYLICSYSPTDRGQCFCYRHYRSFLLHWSNLQI
;
A
#
# COMPACT_ATOMS: atom_id res chain seq x y z
N ALA A 1 -2.47 0.84 21.55
CA ALA A 1 -1.24 0.93 22.37
C ALA A 1 0.02 1.01 21.51
N PHE A 2 0.35 0.01 20.68
CA PHE A 2 1.56 0.03 19.84
C PHE A 2 1.68 1.23 18.89
N ALA A 3 0.59 1.70 18.29
CA ALA A 3 0.61 2.92 17.47
C ALA A 3 1.09 4.16 18.25
N VAL A 4 0.68 4.28 19.53
CA VAL A 4 1.09 5.40 20.40
C VAL A 4 2.57 5.30 20.74
N ILE A 5 3.07 4.08 20.96
CA ILE A 5 4.50 3.83 21.20
C ILE A 5 5.31 4.18 19.95
N ALA A 6 4.87 3.75 18.76
CA ALA A 6 5.56 4.02 17.50
C ALA A 6 5.57 5.51 17.12
N ASN A 7 4.52 6.26 17.46
CA ASN A 7 4.44 7.70 17.24
C ASN A 7 5.15 8.52 18.34
N SER A 8 5.62 7.88 19.42
CA SER A 8 6.29 8.56 20.53
C SER A 8 7.72 8.95 20.15
N PRO A 9 8.19 10.15 20.53
CA PRO A 9 9.57 10.58 20.27
C PRO A 9 10.62 9.80 21.08
N LEU A 10 10.19 8.97 22.04
CA LEU A 10 11.06 8.22 22.95
C LEU A 10 11.83 7.06 22.28
N ARG A 11 11.52 6.72 21.01
CA ARG A 11 12.19 5.70 20.18
C ARG A 11 12.51 4.41 20.96
N ILE A 12 11.48 3.87 21.61
CA ILE A 12 11.59 2.61 22.34
C ILE A 12 11.97 1.52 21.33
N ASP A 13 13.00 0.74 21.63
CA ASP A 13 13.37 -0.38 20.77
C ASP A 13 12.32 -1.49 20.89
N LEU A 14 11.67 -1.80 19.77
CA LEU A 14 10.66 -2.85 19.66
C LEU A 14 11.16 -4.07 18.87
N SER A 15 12.44 -4.10 18.49
CA SER A 15 13.03 -5.16 17.65
C SER A 15 12.65 -6.58 18.10
N CYS A 16 12.66 -6.84 19.41
CA CYS A 16 12.40 -8.16 19.98
C CYS A 16 10.95 -8.65 19.84
N VAL A 17 9.98 -7.74 19.69
CA VAL A 17 8.55 -8.06 19.62
C VAL A 17 7.93 -7.71 18.26
N LEU A 18 8.66 -6.97 17.42
CA LEU A 18 8.14 -6.39 16.19
C LEU A 18 7.60 -7.43 15.22
N ASP A 19 8.34 -8.51 14.95
CA ASP A 19 7.91 -9.56 14.04
C ASP A 19 6.64 -10.28 14.54
N HIS A 20 6.55 -10.52 15.85
CA HIS A 20 5.37 -11.14 16.45
C HIS A 20 4.15 -10.21 16.35
N VAL A 21 4.32 -8.94 16.70
CA VAL A 21 3.25 -7.93 16.63
C VAL A 21 2.79 -7.73 15.19
N VAL A 22 3.70 -7.64 14.22
CA VAL A 22 3.35 -7.51 12.79
C VAL A 22 2.59 -8.74 12.30
N SER A 23 3.02 -9.95 12.68
CA SER A 23 2.31 -11.19 12.32
C SER A 23 0.89 -11.23 12.89
N GLU A 24 0.73 -10.88 14.16
CA GLU A 24 -0.58 -10.86 14.84
C GLU A 24 -1.51 -9.78 14.26
N LEU A 25 -0.99 -8.57 14.03
CA LEU A 25 -1.72 -7.51 13.34
C LEU A 25 -2.16 -7.95 11.95
N THR A 26 -1.30 -8.63 11.19
CA THR A 26 -1.65 -9.17 9.87
C THR A 26 -2.77 -10.20 9.98
N ALA A 27 -2.79 -11.04 11.02
CA ALA A 27 -3.89 -11.97 11.28
C ALA A 27 -5.22 -11.27 11.62
N PHE A 28 -5.17 -10.10 12.28
CA PHE A 28 -6.37 -9.30 12.56
C PHE A 28 -7.03 -8.72 11.30
N LEU A 29 -6.26 -8.47 10.23
CA LEU A 29 -6.81 -8.03 8.95
C LEU A 29 -7.81 -9.04 8.36
N ARG A 30 -7.64 -10.34 8.64
CA ARG A 30 -8.54 -11.41 8.19
C ARG A 30 -9.84 -11.50 9.00
N LYS A 31 -9.92 -10.91 10.19
CA LYS A 31 -11.10 -11.02 11.08
C LYS A 31 -12.25 -10.16 10.55
N ALA A 32 -13.50 -10.63 10.67
CA ALA A 32 -14.70 -9.91 10.21
C ALA A 32 -15.15 -8.78 11.16
N ASN A 33 -14.21 -7.98 11.67
CA ASN A 33 -14.50 -6.83 12.52
C ASN A 33 -13.91 -5.56 11.89
N ARG A 34 -14.78 -4.69 11.37
CA ARG A 34 -14.38 -3.48 10.65
C ARG A 34 -13.52 -2.55 11.50
N ALA A 35 -13.92 -2.27 12.74
CA ALA A 35 -13.19 -1.38 13.63
C ALA A 35 -11.80 -1.93 13.98
N LEU A 36 -11.70 -3.25 14.19
CA LEU A 36 -10.43 -3.92 14.41
C LEU A 36 -9.51 -3.75 13.20
N ARG A 37 -9.99 -4.04 11.98
CA ARG A 37 -9.16 -3.91 10.76
C ARG A 37 -8.67 -2.48 10.56
N GLN A 38 -9.50 -1.47 10.84
CA GLN A 38 -9.10 -0.05 10.75
C GLN A 38 -7.99 0.29 11.74
N ALA A 39 -8.18 -0.08 13.02
CA ALA A 39 -7.17 0.15 14.05
C ALA A 39 -5.86 -0.59 13.74
N THR A 40 -5.95 -1.80 13.19
CA THR A 40 -4.81 -2.60 12.74
C THR A 40 -4.06 -1.91 11.59
N LEU A 41 -4.76 -1.45 10.54
CA LEU A 41 -4.13 -0.74 9.43
C LEU A 41 -3.42 0.54 9.89
N GLY A 42 -4.07 1.33 10.75
CA GLY A 42 -3.46 2.53 11.32
C GLY A 42 -2.22 2.22 12.19
N THR A 43 -2.28 1.14 12.97
CA THR A 43 -1.15 0.69 13.79
C THR A 43 0.02 0.20 12.93
N LEU A 44 -0.25 -0.61 11.90
CA LEU A 44 0.76 -1.05 10.94
C LEU A 44 1.40 0.14 10.22
N ASN A 45 0.62 1.16 9.86
CA ASN A 45 1.15 2.37 9.22
C ASN A 45 2.17 3.09 10.12
N SER A 46 1.82 3.35 11.38
CA SER A 46 2.76 3.93 12.34
C SER A 46 3.99 3.05 12.59
N LEU A 47 3.83 1.73 12.64
CA LEU A 47 4.96 0.81 12.82
C LEU A 47 5.90 0.81 11.61
N VAL A 48 5.37 0.84 10.39
CA VAL A 48 6.19 0.90 9.17
C VAL A 48 6.95 2.23 9.09
N VAL A 49 6.31 3.36 9.44
CA VAL A 49 6.99 4.68 9.45
C VAL A 49 8.18 4.70 10.42
N THR A 50 8.02 4.13 11.62
CA THR A 50 9.03 4.25 12.69
C THR A 50 10.06 3.12 12.67
N TYR A 51 9.65 1.89 12.36
CA TYR A 51 10.47 0.67 12.47
C TYR A 51 10.59 -0.10 11.16
N GLY A 52 10.21 0.49 10.02
CA GLY A 52 10.15 -0.22 8.75
C GLY A 52 11.47 -0.86 8.30
N SER A 53 12.61 -0.35 8.77
CA SER A 53 13.95 -0.91 8.58
C SER A 53 14.19 -2.26 9.27
N GLN A 54 13.50 -2.50 10.40
CA GLN A 54 13.61 -3.71 11.22
C GLN A 54 12.63 -4.80 10.80
N ILE A 55 11.57 -4.47 10.07
CA ILE A 55 10.58 -5.43 9.57
C ILE A 55 11.17 -6.26 8.41
N GLY A 56 11.08 -7.59 8.50
CA GLY A 56 11.55 -8.52 7.48
C GLY A 56 10.77 -8.46 6.15
N SER A 57 11.43 -8.80 5.04
CA SER A 57 10.83 -8.81 3.69
C SER A 57 9.64 -9.77 3.55
N SER A 58 9.69 -10.93 4.19
CA SER A 58 8.59 -11.91 4.21
C SER A 58 7.33 -11.37 4.89
N SER A 59 7.49 -10.60 5.96
CA SER A 59 6.38 -9.93 6.64
C SER A 59 5.70 -8.92 5.72
N TYR A 60 6.47 -8.15 4.93
CA TYR A 60 5.91 -7.23 3.94
C TYR A 60 5.13 -7.94 2.83
N GLU A 61 5.61 -9.07 2.32
CA GLU A 61 4.89 -9.84 1.31
C GLU A 61 3.53 -10.34 1.83
N THR A 62 3.49 -10.72 3.10
CA THR A 62 2.27 -11.17 3.78
C THR A 62 1.31 -10.00 3.98
N ILE A 63 1.80 -8.85 4.48
CA ILE A 63 1.00 -7.62 4.61
C ILE A 63 0.40 -7.25 3.25
N LEU A 64 1.21 -7.16 2.19
CA LEU A 64 0.75 -6.80 0.85
C LEU A 64 -0.30 -7.76 0.28
N ALA A 65 -0.17 -9.06 0.59
CA ALA A 65 -1.19 -10.04 0.23
C ALA A 65 -2.52 -9.74 0.93
N GLU A 66 -2.52 -9.47 2.24
CA GLU A 66 -3.74 -9.08 2.95
C GLU A 66 -4.32 -7.77 2.44
N LEU A 67 -3.49 -6.76 2.16
CA LEU A 67 -3.95 -5.48 1.62
C LEU A 67 -4.66 -5.64 0.29
N SER A 68 -4.17 -6.51 -0.61
CA SER A 68 -4.86 -6.76 -1.88
C SER A 68 -6.28 -7.29 -1.68
N THR A 69 -6.52 -8.11 -0.65
CA THR A 69 -7.87 -8.62 -0.34
C THR A 69 -8.80 -7.57 0.27
N LEU A 70 -8.23 -6.51 0.87
CA LEU A 70 -9.00 -5.42 1.49
C LEU A 70 -9.38 -4.33 0.48
N ILE A 71 -8.68 -4.26 -0.65
CA ILE A 71 -8.97 -3.31 -1.73
C ILE A 71 -10.14 -3.88 -2.54
N SER A 72 -11.35 -3.45 -2.19
CA SER A 72 -12.59 -3.81 -2.86
C SER A 72 -13.57 -2.65 -2.85
N ASP A 73 -14.53 -2.67 -3.76
CA ASP A 73 -15.59 -1.65 -3.88
C ASP A 73 -16.63 -1.74 -2.77
N GLY A 74 -16.64 -2.83 -1.98
CA GLY A 74 -17.54 -3.02 -0.85
C GLY A 74 -17.26 -2.14 0.38
N ASP A 75 -16.00 -1.71 0.60
CA ASP A 75 -15.66 -0.74 1.66
C ASP A 75 -14.52 0.18 1.19
N LEU A 76 -14.91 1.28 0.54
CA LEU A 76 -13.99 2.27 -0.03
C LEU A 76 -13.05 2.88 1.03
N HIS A 77 -13.50 3.01 2.28
CA HIS A 77 -12.66 3.56 3.34
C HIS A 77 -11.57 2.57 3.75
N MET A 78 -11.91 1.28 3.86
CA MET A 78 -10.91 0.22 4.09
C MET A 78 -9.91 0.12 2.95
N ALA A 79 -10.39 0.20 1.70
CA ALA A 79 -9.52 0.24 0.53
C ALA A 79 -8.57 1.44 0.57
N ALA A 80 -9.06 2.64 0.95
CA ALA A 80 -8.23 3.83 1.09
C ALA A 80 -7.11 3.66 2.14
N LEU A 81 -7.45 3.15 3.33
CA LEU A 81 -6.46 2.89 4.39
C LEU A 81 -5.42 1.83 3.97
N ALA A 82 -5.86 0.80 3.24
CA ALA A 82 -4.97 -0.23 2.72
C ALA A 82 -3.99 0.34 1.68
N LEU A 83 -4.47 1.19 0.78
CA LEU A 83 -3.64 1.89 -0.20
C LEU A 83 -2.68 2.88 0.46
N GLU A 84 -3.11 3.59 1.50
CA GLU A 84 -2.24 4.50 2.27
C GLU A 84 -1.05 3.74 2.88
N LEU A 85 -1.32 2.63 3.58
CA LEU A 85 -0.28 1.77 4.14
C LEU A 85 0.66 1.24 3.04
N CYS A 86 0.11 0.82 1.89
CA CYS A 86 0.92 0.39 0.76
C CYS A 86 1.85 1.50 0.26
N CYS A 87 1.37 2.74 0.19
CA CYS A 87 2.19 3.90 -0.14
C CYS A 87 3.33 4.12 0.88
N THR A 88 3.03 4.03 2.17
CA THR A 88 4.02 4.16 3.24
C THR A 88 5.11 3.11 3.12
N ILE A 89 4.74 1.84 2.91
CA ILE A 89 5.69 0.73 2.71
C ILE A 89 6.62 1.02 1.53
N MET A 90 6.09 1.52 0.42
CA MET A 90 6.90 1.85 -0.75
C MET A 90 7.84 3.04 -0.52
N VAL A 91 7.39 4.08 0.20
CA VAL A 91 8.20 5.28 0.51
C VAL A 91 9.37 4.92 1.43
N ASP A 92 9.11 4.10 2.45
CA ASP A 92 10.12 3.70 3.44
C ASP A 92 11.15 2.73 2.83
N ARG A 93 10.69 1.75 2.05
CA ARG A 93 11.56 0.76 1.39
C ARG A 93 11.89 1.16 -0.04
N ARG A 94 12.69 2.22 -0.19
CA ARG A 94 13.30 2.62 -1.48
C ARG A 94 14.20 1.55 -2.12
N SER A 95 14.43 0.38 -1.53
CA SER A 95 15.51 -0.54 -1.97
C SER A 95 15.12 -2.01 -2.16
N VAL A 96 13.87 -2.42 -1.88
CA VAL A 96 13.50 -3.85 -1.97
C VAL A 96 12.79 -4.13 -3.30
N LYS A 97 13.54 -4.65 -4.28
CA LYS A 97 13.01 -5.07 -5.60
C LYS A 97 11.74 -5.91 -5.51
N ASN A 98 11.61 -6.74 -4.48
CA ASN A 98 10.49 -7.67 -4.31
C ASN A 98 9.20 -6.96 -3.89
N VAL A 99 9.28 -5.87 -3.11
CA VAL A 99 8.11 -5.11 -2.64
C VAL A 99 7.45 -4.39 -3.81
N GLY A 100 8.22 -3.70 -4.66
CA GLY A 100 7.69 -3.03 -5.85
C GLY A 100 7.03 -4.01 -6.82
N LEU A 101 7.58 -5.22 -6.96
CA LEU A 101 7.02 -6.27 -7.80
C LEU A 101 5.72 -6.85 -7.21
N ALA A 102 5.67 -7.09 -5.90
CA ALA A 102 4.48 -7.55 -5.20
C ALA A 102 3.33 -6.53 -5.26
N VAL A 103 3.61 -5.24 -5.07
CA VAL A 103 2.60 -4.17 -5.23
C VAL A 103 2.08 -4.14 -6.66
N LYS A 104 2.96 -4.22 -7.67
CA LYS A 104 2.57 -4.25 -9.08
C LYS A 104 1.69 -5.44 -9.44
N GLN A 105 1.96 -6.61 -8.86
CA GLN A 105 1.24 -7.85 -9.17
C GLN A 105 -0.07 -8.02 -8.40
N LYS A 106 -0.14 -7.55 -7.15
CA LYS A 106 -1.27 -7.83 -6.25
C LYS A 106 -2.15 -6.62 -5.95
N VAL A 107 -1.55 -5.46 -5.72
CA VAL A 107 -2.27 -4.26 -5.25
C VAL A 107 -2.72 -3.39 -6.41
N LEU A 108 -1.87 -3.22 -7.41
CA LEU A 108 -2.17 -2.42 -8.60
C LEU A 108 -3.41 -2.90 -9.38
N PRO A 109 -3.61 -4.19 -9.70
CA PRO A 109 -4.80 -4.61 -10.45
C PRO A 109 -6.08 -4.34 -9.67
N GLU A 110 -6.11 -4.60 -8.36
CA GLU A 110 -7.28 -4.32 -7.51
C GLU A 110 -7.57 -2.83 -7.42
N ALA A 111 -6.54 -1.99 -7.28
CA ALA A 111 -6.71 -0.53 -7.31
C ALA A 111 -7.26 -0.05 -8.66
N LEU A 112 -6.81 -0.61 -9.80
CA LEU A 112 -7.33 -0.26 -11.12
C LEU A 112 -8.78 -0.72 -11.33
N THR A 113 -9.15 -1.89 -10.81
CA THR A 113 -10.54 -2.37 -10.78
C THR A 113 -11.41 -1.44 -9.96
N LEU A 114 -10.93 -1.02 -8.79
CA LEU A 114 -11.61 -0.06 -7.93
C LEU A 114 -11.84 1.28 -8.62
N ILE A 115 -10.83 1.82 -9.34
CA ILE A 115 -10.92 3.06 -10.14
C ILE A 115 -11.93 2.94 -11.29
N ARG A 116 -12.16 1.73 -11.79
CA ARG A 116 -13.14 1.46 -12.84
C ARG A 116 -14.56 1.28 -12.30
N SER A 117 -14.73 1.07 -11.00
CA SER A 117 -16.05 0.96 -10.38
C SER A 117 -16.76 2.34 -10.35
N ALA A 118 -18.03 2.37 -10.73
CA ALA A 118 -18.80 3.60 -10.94
C ALA A 118 -19.18 4.38 -9.66
N LEU A 119 -18.70 3.98 -8.47
CA LEU A 119 -19.04 4.59 -7.18
C LEU A 119 -18.14 5.77 -6.77
N LEU A 120 -17.22 6.20 -7.64
CA LEU A 120 -16.12 7.13 -7.34
C LEU A 120 -16.51 8.61 -7.28
N GLN A 121 -17.74 8.94 -6.86
CA GLN A 121 -18.09 10.31 -6.50
C GLN A 121 -17.79 10.52 -5.00
N GLY A 122 -16.55 10.88 -4.66
CA GLY A 122 -16.19 11.42 -3.34
C GLY A 122 -15.03 10.76 -2.60
N GLN A 123 -14.94 9.42 -2.55
CA GLN A 123 -13.84 8.69 -1.87
C GLN A 123 -12.72 8.23 -2.83
N ALA A 124 -12.91 8.47 -4.14
CA ALA A 124 -11.98 8.14 -5.22
C ALA A 124 -10.62 8.83 -5.12
N LEU A 125 -10.59 10.01 -4.50
CA LEU A 125 -9.42 10.85 -4.42
C LEU A 125 -8.23 10.14 -3.78
N GLN A 126 -8.45 9.32 -2.76
CA GLN A 126 -7.38 8.55 -2.10
C GLN A 126 -6.73 7.53 -3.05
N VAL A 127 -7.53 6.92 -3.91
CA VAL A 127 -7.08 5.94 -4.89
C VAL A 127 -6.33 6.64 -6.04
N TYR A 128 -6.81 7.82 -6.46
CA TYR A 128 -6.06 8.69 -7.37
C TYR A 128 -4.72 9.12 -6.76
N ILE A 129 -4.70 9.59 -5.51
CA ILE A 129 -3.48 9.95 -4.79
C ILE A 129 -2.54 8.76 -4.72
N PHE A 130 -3.04 7.55 -4.47
CA PHE A 130 -2.23 6.32 -4.52
C PHE A 130 -1.59 6.11 -5.89
N VAL A 131 -2.36 6.16 -6.98
CA VAL A 131 -1.82 5.99 -8.35
C VAL A 131 -0.81 7.09 -8.70
N PHE A 132 -1.08 8.33 -8.32
CA PHE A 132 -0.17 9.46 -8.53
C PHE A 132 1.11 9.32 -7.71
N LYS A 133 1.02 8.99 -6.42
CA LYS A 133 2.18 8.72 -5.56
C LYS A 133 2.98 7.53 -6.06
N TYR A 134 2.32 6.43 -6.40
CA TYR A 134 2.93 5.23 -6.97
C TYR A 134 3.74 5.56 -8.24
N LYS A 135 3.15 6.36 -9.15
CA LYS A 135 3.82 6.84 -10.36
C LYS A 135 5.03 7.72 -10.05
N TYR A 136 4.90 8.66 -9.12
CA TYR A 136 6.01 9.54 -8.72
C TYR A 136 7.15 8.72 -8.12
N LEU A 137 6.84 7.76 -7.25
CA LEU A 137 7.83 6.93 -6.56
C LEU A 137 8.59 6.01 -7.52
N ILE A 138 7.91 5.38 -8.49
CA ILE A 138 8.57 4.56 -9.51
C ILE A 138 9.45 5.42 -10.42
N CYS A 139 8.99 6.61 -10.78
CA CYS A 139 9.75 7.53 -11.62
C CYS A 139 11.01 8.06 -10.91
N SER A 140 10.96 8.26 -9.59
CA SER A 140 12.12 8.62 -8.76
C SER A 140 13.10 7.47 -8.52
N TYR A 141 12.69 6.20 -8.74
CA TYR A 141 13.52 5.02 -8.48
C TYR A 141 14.44 4.63 -9.66
N SER A 142 14.33 5.25 -10.83
CA SER A 142 15.13 4.89 -12.01
C SER A 142 16.10 6.01 -12.44
N PRO A 143 17.29 6.15 -11.83
CA PRO A 143 18.35 7.02 -12.38
C PRO A 143 19.13 6.38 -13.53
N THR A 144 19.02 5.07 -13.77
CA THR A 144 19.95 4.36 -14.66
C THR A 144 19.31 3.09 -15.20
N ASP A 145 18.50 3.21 -16.26
CA ASP A 145 18.56 2.24 -17.35
C ASP A 145 17.70 2.70 -18.53
N ARG A 146 18.35 2.96 -19.66
CA ARG A 146 17.74 3.33 -20.94
C ARG A 146 16.90 2.20 -21.57
N GLY A 147 16.60 1.11 -20.85
CA GLY A 147 15.93 -0.09 -21.34
C GLY A 147 14.49 -0.34 -20.87
N GLN A 148 13.96 0.42 -19.89
CA GLN A 148 12.64 0.12 -19.30
C GLN A 148 11.49 1.01 -19.80
N CYS A 149 11.46 1.28 -21.11
CA CYS A 149 10.25 1.81 -21.79
C CYS A 149 9.07 0.80 -21.83
N PHE A 150 9.21 -0.40 -21.25
CA PHE A 150 8.18 -1.42 -21.25
C PHE A 150 6.98 -1.10 -20.33
N CYS A 151 7.20 -0.43 -19.18
CA CYS A 151 6.10 0.02 -18.33
C CYS A 151 5.33 1.20 -18.95
N TYR A 152 5.97 1.98 -19.83
CA TYR A 152 5.35 3.13 -20.48
C TYR A 152 4.31 2.71 -21.54
N ARG A 153 4.52 1.59 -22.25
CA ARG A 153 3.62 1.13 -23.32
C ARG A 153 2.27 0.63 -22.79
N HIS A 154 2.27 -0.16 -21.71
CA HIS A 154 1.03 -0.68 -21.11
C HIS A 154 0.21 0.41 -20.44
N TYR A 155 0.88 1.39 -19.82
CA TYR A 155 0.23 2.53 -19.17
C TYR A 155 -0.27 3.59 -20.17
N ARG A 156 0.42 3.81 -21.29
CA ARG A 156 -0.06 4.70 -22.37
C ARG A 156 -1.34 4.16 -22.99
N SER A 157 -1.48 2.84 -23.18
CA SER A 157 -2.75 2.24 -23.58
C SER A 157 -3.84 2.41 -22.52
N PHE A 158 -3.50 2.29 -21.23
CA PHE A 158 -4.46 2.49 -20.14
C PHE A 158 -4.94 3.96 -20.03
N LEU A 159 -4.03 4.93 -20.13
CA LEU A 159 -4.34 6.37 -20.16
C LEU A 159 -5.04 6.81 -21.46
N LEU A 160 -4.68 6.28 -22.62
CA LEU A 160 -5.37 6.55 -23.89
C LEU A 160 -6.78 5.95 -23.89
N HIS A 161 -6.98 4.82 -23.24
CA HIS A 161 -8.31 4.24 -23.07
C HIS A 161 -9.15 5.05 -22.07
N TRP A 162 -8.54 5.63 -21.03
CA TRP A 162 -9.20 6.52 -20.07
C TRP A 162 -9.51 7.91 -20.65
N SER A 163 -8.64 8.49 -21.48
CA SER A 163 -8.91 9.75 -22.19
C SER A 163 -10.04 9.64 -23.21
N ASN A 164 -10.41 8.41 -23.61
CA ASN A 164 -11.57 8.14 -24.47
C ASN A 164 -12.83 7.76 -23.67
N LEU A 165 -12.72 7.54 -22.36
CA LEU A 165 -13.86 7.42 -21.46
C LEU A 165 -14.15 8.81 -20.89
N GLN A 166 -14.96 9.60 -21.60
CA GLN A 166 -15.46 10.88 -21.10
C GLN A 166 -16.24 10.66 -19.79
N ILE A 167 -15.69 11.20 -18.69
CA ILE A 167 -16.47 11.92 -17.69
C ILE A 167 -16.12 13.40 -17.90
#